data_AF-A0A914N1H5-F1
#
_entry.id   AF-A0A914N1H5-F1
#
_cell.length_a   1.000
_cell.length_b   1.000
_cell.length_c   1.000
_cell.angle_alpha   90.00
_cell.angle_beta   90.00
_cell.angle_gamma   90.00
#
_symmetry.space_group_name_H-M   'P 1'
#
loop_
_entity.id
_entity.type
_entity.pdbx_description
1 polymer ?
#
loop_
_entity_poly.entity_id
_entity_poly.type
_entity_poly.pdbx_seq_one_letter_code
_entity_poly.pdbx_strand_id
1 'polypeptide(L)'
;MAYPHAKYAFACVGVSAVIVSYLVSLYYNVILTWVFYYLFKSFSFELPWINCPKLANGSNITECVESSTPANYFWNREAINTSETIGDFGGFTWHMTFCLVFAWFVIYLCVMRGIKSSGKVMYLTATFPYFVLTAFMFRSILLPGATDGLRYMLTPDPVAHSETGLIIYHSIRLVELSRMVPLFAEIPTSRDIGP
;
A
#
# COMPACT_ATOMS: atom_id res chain seq x y z
N MET A 1 42.18 -19.46 -3.68
CA MET A 1 41.01 -19.51 -4.60
C MET A 1 40.02 -20.50 -4.01
N ALA A 2 38.97 -20.04 -3.33
CA ALA A 2 38.10 -20.93 -2.56
C ALA A 2 36.62 -20.71 -2.96
N TYR A 3 35.96 -21.83 -3.28
CA TYR A 3 34.50 -22.03 -3.46
C TYR A 3 33.84 -21.51 -4.77
N PRO A 4 34.04 -22.17 -5.92
CA PRO A 4 33.25 -21.91 -7.14
C PRO A 4 31.75 -22.15 -6.94
N HIS A 5 31.35 -23.08 -6.05
CA HIS A 5 29.95 -23.37 -5.72
C HIS A 5 29.23 -22.24 -4.96
N ALA A 6 29.98 -21.42 -4.20
CA ALA A 6 29.41 -20.26 -3.52
C ALA A 6 28.97 -19.17 -4.51
N LYS A 7 29.69 -19.01 -5.64
CA LYS A 7 29.34 -18.02 -6.68
C LYS A 7 27.96 -18.28 -7.28
N TYR A 8 27.64 -19.54 -7.59
CA TYR A 8 26.33 -19.92 -8.13
C TYR A 8 25.22 -19.83 -7.07
N ALA A 9 25.52 -20.14 -5.80
CA ALA A 9 24.58 -19.97 -4.70
C ALA A 9 24.19 -18.49 -4.49
N PHE A 10 25.16 -17.57 -4.47
CA PHE A 10 24.89 -16.13 -4.37
C PHE A 10 24.19 -15.56 -5.61
N ALA A 11 24.46 -16.11 -6.80
CA ALA A 11 23.75 -15.73 -8.02
C ALA A 11 22.25 -16.05 -7.94
N CYS A 12 21.87 -17.22 -7.41
CA CYS A 12 20.46 -17.58 -7.21
C CYS A 12 19.74 -16.65 -6.23
N VAL A 13 20.44 -16.21 -5.17
CA VAL A 13 19.91 -15.23 -4.20
C VAL A 13 19.70 -13.86 -4.87
N GLY A 14 20.61 -13.43 -5.74
CA GLY A 14 20.44 -12.19 -6.51
C GLY A 14 19.26 -12.25 -7.48
N VAL A 15 19.11 -13.36 -8.21
CA VAL A 15 18.00 -13.55 -9.15
C VAL A 15 16.65 -13.61 -8.42
N SER A 16 16.56 -14.32 -7.29
CA SER A 16 15.33 -14.36 -6.50
C SER A 16 14.96 -12.99 -5.94
N ALA A 17 15.93 -12.21 -5.47
CA ALA A 17 15.70 -10.85 -4.98
C ALA A 17 15.15 -9.92 -6.08
N VAL A 18 15.65 -10.03 -7.32
CA VAL A 18 15.14 -9.26 -8.47
C VAL A 18 13.71 -9.67 -8.82
N ILE A 19 13.41 -10.98 -8.85
CA ILE A 19 12.07 -11.50 -9.14
C ILE A 19 11.07 -11.00 -8.08
N VAL A 20 11.41 -11.11 -6.80
CA VAL A 20 10.55 -10.64 -5.70
C VAL A 20 10.33 -9.13 -5.81
N SER A 21 11.40 -8.36 -6.04
CA SER A 21 11.30 -6.91 -6.19
C SER A 21 10.41 -6.49 -7.37
N TYR A 22 10.47 -7.23 -8.48
CA TYR A 22 9.62 -7.01 -9.64
C TYR A 22 8.14 -7.30 -9.35
N LEU A 23 7.83 -8.46 -8.74
CA LEU A 23 6.45 -8.84 -8.38
C LEU A 23 5.84 -7.85 -7.39
N VAL A 24 6.61 -7.44 -6.39
CA VAL A 24 6.24 -6.40 -5.43
C VAL A 24 5.93 -5.10 -6.16
N SER A 25 6.81 -4.66 -7.06
CA SER A 25 6.61 -3.42 -7.83
C SER A 25 5.33 -3.44 -8.67
N LEU A 26 5.01 -4.56 -9.33
CA LEU A 26 3.78 -4.70 -10.11
C LEU A 26 2.52 -4.53 -9.25
N TYR A 27 2.49 -5.19 -8.09
CA TYR A 27 1.35 -5.11 -7.17
C TYR A 27 1.18 -3.71 -6.57
N TYR A 28 2.28 -3.09 -6.11
CA TYR A 28 2.21 -1.74 -5.54
C TYR A 28 1.80 -0.69 -6.58
N ASN A 29 2.11 -0.88 -7.86
CA ASN A 29 1.62 -0.01 -8.93
C ASN A 29 0.10 -0.05 -9.10
N VAL A 30 -0.53 -1.22 -8.85
CA VAL A 30 -2.00 -1.34 -8.84
C VAL A 30 -2.59 -0.55 -7.67
N ILE A 31 -2.00 -0.63 -6.47
CA ILE A 31 -2.45 0.17 -5.33
C ILE A 31 -2.33 1.67 -5.63
N LEU A 32 -1.20 2.12 -6.22
CA LEU A 32 -1.02 3.52 -6.60
C LEU A 32 -2.08 4.00 -7.60
N THR A 33 -2.52 3.11 -8.49
CA THR A 33 -3.63 3.38 -9.41
C THR A 33 -4.90 3.69 -8.63
N TRP A 34 -5.26 2.88 -7.64
CA TRP A 34 -6.43 3.12 -6.81
C TRP A 34 -6.31 4.46 -6.06
N VAL A 35 -5.14 4.76 -5.50
CA VAL A 35 -4.89 6.04 -4.81
C VAL A 35 -5.08 7.23 -5.76
N PHE A 36 -4.52 7.18 -6.97
CA PHE A 36 -4.72 8.24 -7.97
C PHE A 36 -6.18 8.38 -8.38
N TYR A 37 -6.89 7.27 -8.57
CA TYR A 37 -8.32 7.28 -8.89
C TYR A 37 -9.13 8.01 -7.80
N TYR A 38 -8.93 7.66 -6.52
CA TYR A 38 -9.57 8.34 -5.40
C TYR A 38 -9.15 9.81 -5.28
N LEU A 39 -7.88 10.13 -5.55
CA LEU A 39 -7.38 11.50 -5.54
C LEU A 39 -8.10 12.37 -6.58
N PHE A 40 -8.23 11.88 -7.82
CA PHE A 40 -8.95 12.60 -8.87
C PHE A 40 -10.44 12.78 -8.55
N LYS A 41 -11.08 11.75 -7.99
CA LYS A 41 -12.50 11.82 -7.58
C LYS A 41 -12.73 12.77 -6.41
N SER A 42 -11.72 13.00 -5.57
CA SER A 42 -11.78 13.94 -4.42
C SER A 42 -11.82 15.42 -4.83
N PHE A 43 -11.49 15.78 -6.08
CA PHE A 43 -11.63 17.17 -6.55
C PHE A 43 -13.08 17.56 -6.90
N SER A 44 -14.02 16.63 -6.76
CA SER A 44 -15.46 16.89 -6.97
C SER A 44 -16.06 17.64 -5.78
N PHE A 45 -17.06 18.50 -6.01
CA PHE A 45 -17.75 19.25 -4.96
C PHE A 45 -18.46 18.36 -3.92
N GLU A 46 -19.06 17.27 -4.38
CA GLU A 46 -19.65 16.23 -3.52
C GLU A 46 -18.89 14.92 -3.74
N LEU A 47 -18.48 14.29 -2.64
CA LEU A 47 -17.68 13.06 -2.70
C LEU A 47 -18.59 11.90 -3.13
N PRO A 48 -18.22 11.10 -4.13
CA PRO A 48 -19.13 10.09 -4.69
C PRO A 48 -19.40 8.91 -3.76
N TRP A 49 -18.63 8.77 -2.67
CA TRP A 49 -18.80 7.72 -1.65
C TRP A 49 -19.50 8.21 -0.37
N ILE A 50 -20.06 9.43 -0.37
CA ILE A 50 -20.76 9.97 0.82
C ILE A 50 -22.21 9.49 0.91
N ASN A 51 -22.90 9.38 -0.23
CA ASN A 51 -24.33 9.09 -0.31
C ASN A 51 -24.58 7.94 -1.29
N CYS A 52 -25.60 7.11 -1.01
CA CYS A 52 -26.05 6.09 -1.96
C CYS A 52 -26.73 6.75 -3.18
N PRO A 53 -26.47 6.26 -4.41
CA PRO A 53 -27.19 6.74 -5.58
C PRO A 53 -28.68 6.38 -5.51
N LYS A 54 -29.52 7.24 -6.07
CA LYS A 54 -30.97 7.05 -6.18
C LYS A 54 -31.35 6.64 -7.59
N LEU A 55 -32.35 5.77 -7.72
CA LEU A 55 -32.98 5.42 -8.99
C LEU A 55 -33.82 6.59 -9.52
N ALA A 56 -34.23 6.52 -10.79
CA ALA A 56 -35.16 7.47 -11.43
C ALA A 56 -36.50 7.61 -10.68
N ASN A 57 -36.90 6.57 -9.93
CA ASN A 57 -38.11 6.57 -9.10
C ASN A 57 -37.90 7.20 -7.70
N GLY A 58 -36.70 7.72 -7.41
CA GLY A 58 -36.35 8.36 -6.14
C GLY A 58 -35.97 7.40 -5.00
N SER A 59 -36.10 6.08 -5.20
CA SER A 59 -35.67 5.06 -4.24
C SER A 59 -34.16 4.85 -4.27
N ASN A 60 -33.55 4.52 -3.14
CA ASN A 60 -32.13 4.14 -3.10
C ASN A 60 -31.91 2.80 -3.82
N ILE A 61 -30.72 2.61 -4.41
CA ILE A 61 -30.31 1.31 -4.94
C ILE A 61 -30.28 0.29 -3.80
N THR A 62 -31.01 -0.83 -3.92
CA THR A 62 -31.08 -1.89 -2.92
C THR A 62 -29.70 -2.43 -2.57
N GLU A 63 -28.86 -2.67 -3.57
CA GLU A 63 -27.46 -3.11 -3.43
C GLU A 63 -26.62 -2.15 -2.57
N CYS A 64 -26.87 -0.83 -2.64
CA CYS A 64 -26.13 0.15 -1.82
C CYS A 64 -26.61 0.19 -0.37
N VAL A 65 -27.91 -0.05 -0.14
CA VAL A 65 -28.50 -0.10 1.20
C VAL A 65 -28.13 -1.40 1.90
N GLU A 66 -28.05 -2.51 1.16
CA GLU A 66 -27.59 -3.80 1.66
C GLU A 66 -26.06 -3.82 1.88
N SER A 67 -25.31 -3.00 1.13
CA SER A 67 -23.89 -2.78 1.42
C SER A 67 -23.72 -2.07 2.76
N SER A 68 -22.76 -2.52 3.58
CA SER A 68 -22.57 -1.98 4.93
C SER A 68 -22.34 -0.47 4.97
N THR A 69 -21.78 0.11 3.89
CA THR A 69 -21.59 1.57 3.74
C THR A 69 -21.68 2.01 2.28
N PRO A 70 -22.04 3.27 1.98
CA PRO A 70 -21.99 3.82 0.62
C PRO A 70 -20.59 3.77 0.00
N ALA A 71 -19.54 3.84 0.82
CA ALA A 71 -18.15 3.70 0.37
C ALA A 71 -17.82 2.27 -0.10
N ASN A 72 -18.35 1.24 0.56
CA ASN A 72 -18.19 -0.15 0.12
C ASN A 72 -18.90 -0.39 -1.21
N TYR A 73 -20.10 0.17 -1.38
CA TYR A 73 -20.81 0.13 -2.66
C TYR A 73 -20.00 0.84 -3.77
N PHE A 74 -19.50 2.05 -3.50
CA PHE A 74 -18.67 2.79 -4.46
C PHE A 74 -17.43 1.99 -4.87
N TRP A 75 -16.73 1.39 -3.91
CA TRP A 75 -15.56 0.56 -4.20
C TRP A 75 -15.95 -0.63 -5.09
N ASN A 76 -16.86 -1.47 -4.61
CA ASN A 76 -17.19 -2.73 -5.27
C ASN A 76 -17.88 -2.55 -6.61
N ARG A 77 -18.75 -1.55 -6.77
CA ARG A 77 -19.59 -1.39 -7.96
C ARG A 77 -19.04 -0.38 -8.96
N GLU A 78 -18.58 0.77 -8.49
CA GLU A 78 -18.18 1.89 -9.36
C GLU A 78 -16.67 1.89 -9.64
N ALA A 79 -15.85 1.62 -8.61
CA ALA A 79 -14.40 1.68 -8.75
C ALA A 79 -13.83 0.41 -9.40
N ILE A 80 -13.96 -0.75 -8.75
CA ILE A 80 -13.38 -2.00 -9.23
C ILE A 80 -14.34 -2.84 -10.08
N ASN A 81 -15.65 -2.64 -9.94
CA ASN A 81 -16.70 -3.45 -10.57
C ASN A 81 -16.48 -4.97 -10.37
N THR A 82 -16.55 -5.40 -9.12
CA THR A 82 -16.32 -6.80 -8.74
C THR A 82 -17.43 -7.72 -9.24
N SER A 83 -17.04 -8.89 -9.76
CA SER A 83 -17.96 -10.00 -10.03
C SER A 83 -18.21 -10.81 -8.76
N GLU A 84 -19.31 -11.58 -8.74
CA GLU A 84 -19.65 -12.46 -7.61
C GLU A 84 -18.75 -13.69 -7.52
N THR A 85 -18.04 -14.05 -8.59
CA THR A 85 -17.20 -15.26 -8.69
C THR A 85 -15.82 -14.95 -9.28
N ILE A 86 -14.77 -15.49 -8.66
CA ILE A 86 -13.34 -15.29 -9.03
C ILE A 86 -13.02 -15.80 -10.45
N GLY A 87 -13.78 -16.78 -10.95
CA GLY A 87 -13.59 -17.37 -12.27
C GLY A 87 -14.14 -16.53 -13.43
N ASP A 88 -15.01 -15.56 -13.18
CA ASP A 88 -15.50 -14.62 -14.18
C ASP A 88 -14.61 -13.38 -14.17
N PHE A 89 -13.53 -13.47 -14.97
CA PHE A 89 -12.76 -12.30 -15.36
C PHE A 89 -13.65 -11.46 -16.28
N GLY A 90 -14.41 -10.54 -15.66
CA GLY A 90 -15.16 -9.52 -16.38
C GLY A 90 -14.25 -8.72 -17.33
N GLY A 91 -14.87 -7.83 -18.12
CA GLY A 91 -14.11 -6.96 -19.03
C GLY A 91 -13.21 -5.96 -18.30
N PHE A 92 -12.25 -5.38 -19.03
CA PHE A 92 -11.40 -4.31 -18.51
C PHE A 92 -12.22 -3.04 -18.21
N THR A 93 -12.13 -2.54 -16.97
CA THR A 93 -12.71 -1.26 -16.58
C THR A 93 -11.82 -0.12 -17.08
N TRP A 94 -12.26 0.52 -18.17
CA TRP A 94 -11.47 1.55 -18.87
C TRP A 94 -10.93 2.66 -17.97
N HIS A 95 -11.73 3.13 -17.02
CA HIS A 95 -11.31 4.19 -16.09
C HIS A 95 -10.11 3.80 -15.22
N MET A 96 -10.05 2.53 -14.78
CA MET A 96 -8.92 2.02 -14.00
C MET A 96 -7.70 1.77 -14.88
N THR A 97 -7.89 1.27 -16.10
CA THR A 97 -6.79 1.05 -17.04
C THR A 97 -6.07 2.37 -17.39
N PHE A 98 -6.82 3.45 -17.66
CA PHE A 98 -6.21 4.76 -17.91
C PHE A 98 -5.47 5.29 -16.68
N CYS A 99 -6.03 5.10 -15.49
CA CYS A 99 -5.37 5.50 -14.26
C CYS A 99 -4.07 4.70 -14.02
N LEU A 100 -4.04 3.41 -14.40
CA LEU A 100 -2.86 2.56 -14.32
C LEU A 100 -1.74 3.04 -15.25
N VAL A 101 -2.07 3.36 -16.49
CA VAL A 101 -1.10 3.93 -17.45
C VAL A 101 -0.55 5.27 -16.92
N PHE A 102 -1.41 6.10 -16.35
CA PHE A 102 -0.99 7.36 -15.73
C PHE A 102 -0.05 7.13 -14.53
N ALA A 103 -0.36 6.17 -13.64
CA ALA A 103 0.50 5.82 -12.52
C ALA A 103 1.89 5.35 -12.99
N TRP A 104 1.95 4.48 -14.00
CA TRP A 104 3.20 4.05 -14.62
C TRP A 104 3.99 5.22 -15.22
N PHE A 105 3.31 6.15 -15.88
CA PHE A 105 3.94 7.35 -16.43
C PHE A 105 4.53 8.23 -15.32
N VAL A 106 3.79 8.49 -14.24
CA VAL A 106 4.29 9.28 -13.10
C VAL A 106 5.53 8.61 -12.46
N ILE A 107 5.51 7.30 -12.26
CA ILE A 107 6.65 6.56 -11.71
C ILE A 107 7.86 6.65 -12.64
N TYR A 108 7.63 6.48 -13.94
CA TYR A 108 8.67 6.64 -14.94
C TYR A 108 9.29 8.05 -14.88
N LEU A 109 8.48 9.11 -14.82
CA LEU A 109 8.97 10.49 -14.63
C LEU A 109 9.80 10.65 -13.35
N CYS A 110 9.39 10.03 -12.24
CA CYS A 110 10.10 10.09 -10.96
C CYS A 110 11.48 9.42 -11.01
N VAL A 111 11.66 8.40 -11.85
CA VAL A 111 12.91 7.62 -11.95
C VAL A 111 13.82 8.12 -13.09
N MET A 112 13.25 8.70 -14.16
CA MET A 112 13.98 9.09 -15.38
C MET A 112 15.18 10.01 -15.15
N ARG A 113 15.18 10.87 -14.13
CA ARG A 113 16.30 11.78 -13.83
C ARG A 113 17.39 11.13 -12.96
N GLY A 114 17.29 9.83 -12.69
CA GLY A 114 18.24 9.07 -11.90
C GLY A 114 18.22 9.39 -10.40
N ILE A 115 18.93 8.58 -9.63
CA ILE A 115 18.89 8.53 -8.15
C ILE A 115 19.24 9.89 -7.51
N LYS A 116 20.14 10.66 -8.13
CA LYS A 116 20.54 11.99 -7.63
C LYS A 116 19.43 13.03 -7.71
N SER A 117 18.54 12.94 -8.72
CA SER A 117 17.39 13.82 -8.85
C SER A 117 16.15 13.26 -8.15
N SER A 118 15.95 11.93 -8.19
CA SER A 118 14.84 11.26 -7.49
C SER A 118 14.93 11.45 -5.98
N GLY A 119 16.15 11.52 -5.42
CA GLY A 119 16.36 11.84 -4.01
C GLY A 119 15.75 13.19 -3.58
N LYS A 120 15.70 14.19 -4.48
CA LYS A 120 15.06 15.48 -4.18
C LYS A 120 13.55 15.36 -4.03
N VAL A 121 12.90 14.63 -4.94
CA VAL A 121 11.46 14.34 -4.88
C VAL A 121 11.14 13.48 -3.65
N MET A 122 12.03 12.56 -3.31
CA MET A 122 11.89 11.69 -2.14
C MET A 122 11.84 12.48 -0.83
N TYR A 123 12.59 13.58 -0.68
CA TYR A 123 12.47 14.41 0.52
C TYR A 123 11.05 14.93 0.71
N LEU A 124 10.37 15.31 -0.37
CA LEU A 124 8.97 15.74 -0.32
C LEU A 124 8.05 14.56 -0.01
N THR A 125 8.17 13.44 -0.73
CA THR A 125 7.28 12.29 -0.54
C THR A 125 7.49 11.56 0.79
N ALA A 126 8.67 11.67 1.41
CA ALA A 126 8.95 11.13 2.73
C ALA A 126 8.48 12.06 3.85
N THR A 127 8.54 13.38 3.67
CA THR A 127 8.11 14.35 4.71
C THR A 127 6.59 14.58 4.70
N PHE A 128 5.95 14.56 3.54
CA PHE A 128 4.52 14.81 3.39
C PHE A 128 3.63 13.87 4.25
N PRO A 129 3.86 12.54 4.29
CA PRO A 129 3.11 11.64 5.16
C PRO A 129 3.20 12.00 6.64
N TYR A 130 4.36 12.42 7.14
CA TYR A 130 4.49 12.84 8.55
C TYR A 130 3.63 14.06 8.87
N PHE A 131 3.57 15.03 7.95
CA PHE A 131 2.71 16.20 8.11
C PHE A 131 1.22 15.80 8.12
N VAL A 132 0.79 14.98 7.17
CA VAL A 132 -0.60 14.50 7.08
C VAL A 132 -0.98 13.67 8.31
N LEU A 133 -0.12 12.75 8.74
CA LEU A 133 -0.35 11.93 9.93
C LEU A 133 -0.45 12.78 11.19
N THR A 134 0.38 13.82 11.32
CA THR A 134 0.31 14.75 12.44
C THR A 134 -1.02 15.51 12.44
N ALA A 135 -1.45 16.03 11.29
CA ALA A 135 -2.75 16.71 11.17
C ALA A 135 -3.94 15.77 11.44
N PHE A 136 -3.89 14.54 10.94
CA PHE A 136 -4.89 13.51 11.22
C PHE A 136 -4.89 13.11 12.69
N MET A 137 -3.75 13.00 13.35
CA MET A 137 -3.67 12.73 14.79
C MET A 137 -4.42 13.80 15.60
N PHE A 138 -4.19 15.08 15.30
CA PHE A 138 -4.92 16.16 15.97
C PHE A 138 -6.43 16.10 15.69
N ARG A 139 -6.85 15.89 14.44
CA ARG A 139 -8.28 15.74 14.09
C ARG A 139 -8.93 14.54 14.76
N SER A 140 -8.24 13.40 14.83
CA SER A 140 -8.73 12.18 15.44
C SER A 140 -8.98 12.33 16.94
N ILE A 141 -8.09 13.01 17.67
CA ILE A 141 -8.24 13.23 19.12
C ILE A 141 -9.36 14.24 19.43
N LEU A 142 -9.61 15.19 18.52
CA LEU A 142 -10.65 16.21 18.67
C LEU A 142 -12.08 15.69 18.40
N LEU A 143 -12.23 14.52 17.76
CA LEU A 143 -13.55 13.93 17.50
C LEU A 143 -14.14 13.29 18.76
N PRO A 144 -15.46 13.45 19.03
CA PRO A 144 -16.11 12.77 20.13
C PRO A 144 -16.04 11.24 19.92
N GLY A 145 -15.73 10.49 20.97
CA GLY A 145 -15.56 9.04 20.90
C GLY A 145 -14.15 8.55 20.56
N ALA A 146 -13.17 9.44 20.40
CA ALA A 146 -11.77 9.07 20.14
C ALA A 146 -11.16 8.16 21.22
N THR A 147 -11.54 8.38 22.48
CA THR A 147 -11.05 7.58 23.63
C THR A 147 -11.53 6.14 23.59
N ASP A 148 -12.68 5.85 23.01
CA ASP A 148 -13.25 4.50 22.99
C ASP A 148 -12.55 3.62 21.96
N GLY A 149 -12.23 4.17 20.78
CA GLY A 149 -11.39 3.49 19.79
C GLY A 149 -9.96 3.23 20.32
N LEU A 150 -9.40 4.19 21.07
CA LEU A 150 -8.07 4.01 21.69
C LEU A 150 -8.10 2.94 22.78
N ARG A 151 -9.14 2.91 23.61
CA ARG A 151 -9.33 1.87 24.64
C ARG A 151 -9.46 0.50 24.00
N TYR A 152 -10.26 0.36 22.94
CA TYR A 152 -10.42 -0.89 22.22
C TYR A 152 -9.10 -1.43 21.63
N MET A 153 -8.26 -0.55 21.07
CA MET A 153 -6.96 -0.95 20.51
C MET A 153 -5.92 -1.30 21.59
N LEU A 154 -5.99 -0.67 22.76
CA LEU A 154 -5.00 -0.83 23.84
C LEU A 154 -5.41 -1.86 24.91
N THR A 155 -6.65 -2.34 24.93
CA THR A 155 -7.04 -3.46 25.78
C THR A 155 -6.44 -4.76 25.24
N PRO A 156 -5.47 -5.37 25.93
CA PRO A 156 -4.88 -6.61 25.44
C PRO A 156 -5.88 -7.76 25.60
N ASP A 157 -6.16 -8.47 24.51
CA ASP A 157 -6.95 -9.70 24.56
C ASP A 157 -6.07 -10.85 25.08
N PRO A 158 -6.32 -11.37 26.30
CA PRO A 158 -5.48 -12.42 26.87
C PRO A 158 -5.56 -13.74 26.08
N VAL A 159 -6.64 -13.95 25.32
CA VAL A 159 -6.88 -15.15 24.50
C VAL A 159 -6.10 -15.11 23.19
N ALA A 160 -5.90 -13.93 22.60
CA ALA A 160 -5.23 -13.76 21.30
C ALA A 160 -3.73 -14.14 21.35
N HIS A 161 -3.10 -14.04 22.51
CA HIS A 161 -1.70 -14.47 22.69
C HIS A 161 -1.53 -16.00 22.58
N SER A 162 -2.59 -16.77 22.83
CA SER A 162 -2.56 -18.24 22.77
C SER A 162 -2.73 -18.79 21.34
N GLU A 163 -3.00 -17.94 20.35
CA GLU A 163 -3.15 -18.37 18.97
C GLU A 163 -1.78 -18.59 18.32
N THR A 164 -1.54 -19.81 17.85
CA THR A 164 -0.26 -20.28 17.27
C THR A 164 0.22 -19.42 16.09
N GLY A 165 -0.71 -18.74 15.40
CA GLY A 165 -0.40 -17.81 14.32
C GLY A 165 0.44 -16.61 14.75
N LEU A 166 0.17 -16.00 15.91
CA LEU A 166 0.89 -14.81 16.38
C LEU A 166 2.36 -15.13 16.68
N ILE A 167 2.64 -16.33 17.18
CA ILE A 167 3.98 -16.83 17.50
C ILE A 167 4.79 -17.07 16.22
N ILE A 168 4.16 -17.57 15.15
CA ILE A 168 4.79 -17.75 13.83
C ILE A 168 5.15 -16.40 13.21
N TYR A 169 4.24 -15.43 13.24
CA TYR A 169 4.53 -14.08 12.73
C TYR A 169 5.63 -13.38 13.54
N HIS A 170 5.65 -13.54 14.86
CA HIS A 170 6.68 -12.97 15.71
C HIS A 170 8.05 -13.60 15.45
N SER A 171 8.12 -14.92 15.27
CA SER A 171 9.37 -15.63 14.95
C SER A 171 9.90 -15.30 13.55
N ILE A 172 9.04 -15.19 12.53
CA ILE A 172 9.43 -14.74 11.17
C ILE A 172 9.97 -13.30 11.22
N ARG A 173 9.29 -12.39 11.92
CA ARG A 173 9.70 -10.98 12.00
C ARG A 173 11.03 -10.80 12.75
N LEU A 174 11.28 -11.60 13.80
CA LEU A 174 12.57 -11.63 14.50
C LEU A 174 13.70 -12.19 13.63
N VAL A 175 13.43 -13.21 12.81
CA VAL A 175 14.40 -13.75 11.87
C VAL A 175 14.78 -12.69 10.83
N GLU A 176 13.83 -11.95 10.28
CA GLU A 176 14.16 -10.88 9.32
C GLU A 176 14.82 -9.65 9.94
N LEU A 177 14.41 -9.23 11.14
CA LEU A 177 15.11 -8.15 11.86
C LEU A 177 16.56 -8.53 12.18
N SER A 178 16.83 -9.78 12.58
CA SER A 178 18.20 -10.25 12.83
C SER A 178 19.07 -10.29 11.56
N ARG A 179 18.46 -10.42 10.38
CA ARG A 179 19.16 -10.43 9.09
C ARG A 179 19.36 -9.03 8.49
N MET A 180 18.48 -8.07 8.78
CA MET A 180 18.63 -6.68 8.29
C MET A 180 19.63 -5.83 9.09
N VAL A 181 19.74 -6.03 10.41
CA VAL A 181 20.66 -5.26 11.27
C VAL A 181 22.13 -5.31 10.80
N PRO A 182 22.71 -6.47 10.40
CA PRO A 182 24.07 -6.50 9.87
C PRO A 182 24.19 -5.89 8.46
N LEU A 183 23.13 -5.87 7.65
CA LEU A 183 23.18 -5.35 6.27
C LEU A 183 23.31 -3.81 6.21
N PHE A 184 22.81 -3.10 7.22
CA PHE A 184 22.99 -1.64 7.34
C PHE A 184 24.32 -1.23 8.01
N ALA A 185 24.98 -2.16 8.71
CA ALA A 185 26.30 -1.92 9.30
C ALA A 185 27.45 -2.07 8.28
N GLU A 186 27.19 -2.71 7.14
CA GLU A 186 28.19 -2.96 6.08
C GLU A 186 28.08 -2.00 4.89
N ILE A 187 27.32 -0.89 4.96
CA ILE A 187 27.45 0.16 3.95
C ILE A 187 28.86 0.75 4.09
N PRO A 188 29.80 0.47 3.18
CA PRO A 188 31.12 1.06 3.27
C PRO A 188 30.92 2.54 2.97
N THR A 189 31.12 3.40 3.97
CA THR A 189 31.34 4.81 3.66
C THR A 189 32.50 4.88 2.68
N SER A 190 32.37 5.69 1.63
CA SER A 190 33.28 5.79 0.48
C SER A 190 34.68 6.36 0.84
N ARG A 191 35.19 6.07 2.03
CA ARG A 191 36.43 6.61 2.60
C ARG A 191 37.54 5.57 2.78
N ASP A 192 37.28 4.29 2.47
CA ASP A 192 38.26 3.20 2.65
C ASP A 192 38.84 2.63 1.33
N ILE A 193 38.62 3.29 0.19
CA ILE A 193 39.39 2.99 -1.02
C ILE A 193 40.60 3.94 -1.03
N GLY A 194 41.63 3.54 -0.29
CA GLY A 194 43.01 4.02 -0.50
C GLY A 194 43.73 3.14 -1.54
N PRO A 195 44.98 3.46 -1.91
CA PRO A 195 45.87 4.48 -1.32
C PRO A 195 45.85 5.84 -2.03
#